data_AF-A0A9W6T8M1-F1
#
_entry.id   AF-A0A9W6T8M1-F1
#
_cell.length_a   1.000
_cell.length_b   1.000
_cell.length_c   1.000
_cell.angle_alpha   90.00
_cell.angle_beta   90.00
_cell.angle_gamma   90.00
#
_symmetry.space_group_name_H-M   'P 1'
#
loop_
_entity.id
_entity.type
_entity.pdbx_description
1 polymer ?
#
loop_
_entity_poly.entity_id
_entity_poly.type
_entity_poly.pdbx_seq_one_letter_code
_entity_poly.pdbx_strand_id
1 'polypeptide(L)'
;MVEDSNDIELSKFFKSFKLPNNISPVLFRNEQYNNKKFIQLKEFEFVSQLRRMSVVVKEFDNDISLNNNNGKGNNEFKVYVKGAPEVLEKVCLSETLPVNYNELLHHYTHNGYRVIACASKTIVHNGNSNHKNDLSIINELSREDCESDLSFLGFIIFENKLKNSTKSSLNELSDAQIRNIMCTGDNVLTAISVAKECEMIQPDCKVYIPEFIDDSTFDANEQERDTAQGTDGDNGAEYSVADISSIRYKP
;
A
#
# COMPACT_ATOMS: atom_id res chain seq x y z
N MET A 1 -13.67 26.95 30.68
CA MET A 1 -13.35 25.77 29.86
C MET A 1 -13.39 26.24 28.42
N VAL A 2 -12.23 26.33 27.78
CA VAL A 2 -12.16 26.61 26.34
C VAL A 2 -12.43 25.27 25.67
N GLU A 3 -13.57 25.13 25.00
CA GLU A 3 -13.83 23.94 24.17
C GLU A 3 -12.72 23.85 23.12
N ASP A 4 -12.18 22.65 22.92
CA ASP A 4 -11.08 22.43 22.00
C ASP A 4 -11.54 22.80 20.58
N SER A 5 -10.72 23.52 19.81
CA SER A 5 -11.15 24.07 18.50
C SER A 5 -11.64 22.98 17.54
N ASN A 6 -11.16 21.75 17.71
CA ASN A 6 -11.57 20.58 16.95
C ASN A 6 -12.98 20.11 17.32
N ASP A 7 -13.36 20.14 18.59
CA ASP A 7 -14.68 19.74 19.08
C ASP A 7 -15.77 20.66 18.55
N ILE A 8 -15.48 21.97 18.49
CA ILE A 8 -16.38 22.97 17.92
C ILE A 8 -16.64 22.67 16.44
N GLU A 9 -15.61 22.30 15.68
CA GLU A 9 -15.71 22.05 14.24
C GLU A 9 -16.40 20.73 13.92
N LEU A 10 -16.07 19.67 14.66
CA LEU A 10 -16.80 18.42 14.60
C LEU A 10 -18.27 18.63 14.96
N SER A 11 -18.57 19.44 15.99
CA SER A 11 -19.96 19.78 16.34
C SER A 11 -20.70 20.51 15.21
N LYS A 12 -20.02 21.43 14.50
CA LYS A 12 -20.58 22.11 13.32
C LYS A 12 -20.85 21.11 12.20
N PHE A 13 -19.95 20.15 12.00
CA PHE A 13 -20.11 19.08 11.03
C PHE A 13 -21.31 18.19 11.37
N PHE A 14 -21.42 17.69 12.61
CA PHE A 14 -22.54 16.86 13.07
C PHE A 14 -23.89 17.58 13.00
N LYS A 15 -23.93 18.91 13.16
CA LYS A 15 -25.14 19.71 12.96
C LYS A 15 -25.52 19.87 11.49
N SER A 16 -24.53 19.89 10.61
CA SER A 16 -24.71 20.16 9.18
C SER A 16 -25.04 18.89 8.39
N PHE A 17 -24.57 17.73 8.85
CA PHE A 17 -24.69 16.45 8.16
C PHE A 17 -25.37 15.39 9.01
N LYS A 18 -26.28 14.64 8.40
CA LYS A 18 -26.87 13.45 9.02
C LYS A 18 -25.94 12.28 8.75
N LEU A 19 -25.33 11.75 9.81
CA LEU A 19 -24.41 10.63 9.75
C LEU A 19 -25.10 9.33 10.16
N PRO A 20 -24.65 8.18 9.64
CA PRO A 20 -24.97 6.89 10.21
C PRO A 20 -24.53 6.78 11.68
N ASN A 21 -25.33 6.09 12.50
CA ASN A 21 -25.08 5.94 13.94
C ASN A 21 -23.81 5.15 14.30
N ASN A 22 -23.25 4.40 13.35
CA ASN A 22 -22.10 3.51 13.52
C ASN A 22 -20.77 4.14 13.08
N ILE A 23 -20.77 5.42 12.69
CA ILE A 23 -19.57 6.11 12.24
C ILE A 23 -19.08 7.06 13.34
N SER A 24 -17.78 7.03 13.58
CA SER A 24 -17.07 7.96 14.47
C SER A 24 -16.11 8.80 13.63
N PRO A 25 -16.56 9.97 13.12
CA PRO A 25 -15.72 10.79 12.27
C PRO A 25 -14.50 11.36 12.99
N VAL A 26 -13.38 11.45 12.28
CA VAL A 26 -12.13 12.05 12.78
C VAL A 26 -11.78 13.27 11.96
N LEU A 27 -11.53 14.40 12.63
CA LEU A 27 -11.09 15.65 11.99
C LEU A 27 -9.56 15.66 11.86
N PHE A 28 -9.10 15.78 10.62
CA PHE A 28 -7.72 16.06 10.28
C PHE A 28 -7.58 17.49 9.78
N ARG A 29 -6.64 18.22 10.36
CA ARG A 29 -6.30 19.58 9.94
C ARG A 29 -4.89 19.59 9.36
N ASN A 30 -4.74 20.23 8.21
CA ASN A 30 -3.43 20.49 7.64
C ASN A 30 -3.10 21.98 7.70
N GLU A 31 -2.29 22.38 8.67
CA GLU A 31 -1.87 23.77 8.85
C GLU A 31 -0.95 24.27 7.74
N GLN A 32 -0.27 23.36 7.04
CA GLN A 32 0.68 23.70 5.97
C GLN A 32 -0.02 23.95 4.63
N TYR A 33 -1.25 23.45 4.43
CA TYR A 33 -1.97 23.51 3.16
C TYR A 33 -3.31 24.23 3.30
N ASN A 34 -3.26 25.56 3.26
CA ASN A 34 -4.43 26.45 3.27
C ASN A 34 -5.43 26.18 4.40
N ASN A 35 -4.98 25.64 5.54
CA ASN A 35 -5.84 25.20 6.65
C ASN A 35 -6.98 24.25 6.21
N LYS A 36 -6.77 23.47 5.13
CA LYS A 36 -7.74 22.47 4.68
C LYS A 36 -8.03 21.47 5.78
N LYS A 37 -9.29 21.06 5.86
CA LYS A 37 -9.78 20.11 6.84
C LYS A 37 -10.43 18.94 6.15
N PHE A 38 -10.17 17.77 6.69
CA PHE A 38 -10.71 16.52 6.19
C PHE A 38 -11.41 15.82 7.35
N ILE A 39 -12.65 15.43 7.12
CA ILE A 39 -13.36 14.54 8.02
C ILE A 39 -13.24 13.14 7.46
N GLN A 40 -12.53 12.25 8.17
CA GLN A 40 -12.52 10.83 7.87
C GLN A 40 -13.86 10.24 8.29
N LEU A 41 -14.57 9.62 7.35
CA LEU A 41 -15.91 9.07 7.52
C LEU A 41 -15.90 7.54 7.57
N LYS A 42 -14.94 6.89 6.92
CA LYS A 42 -14.83 5.43 6.91
C LYS A 42 -13.38 5.03 6.74
N GLU A 43 -13.00 3.94 7.40
CA GLU A 43 -11.71 3.30 7.25
C GLU A 43 -11.89 1.85 6.85
N PHE A 44 -11.12 1.45 5.87
CA PHE A 44 -10.93 0.09 5.44
C PHE A 44 -9.51 -0.30 5.83
N GLU A 45 -9.38 -0.97 6.98
CA GLU A 45 -8.09 -1.33 7.56
C GLU A 45 -7.20 -2.11 6.61
N PHE A 46 -5.91 -2.18 6.93
CA PHE A 46 -4.97 -2.98 6.15
C PHE A 46 -5.33 -4.47 6.23
N VAL A 47 -5.46 -5.10 5.07
CA VAL A 47 -5.69 -6.55 4.95
C VAL A 47 -4.47 -7.17 4.26
N SER A 48 -3.80 -8.11 4.92
CA SER A 48 -2.55 -8.70 4.43
C SER A 48 -2.67 -9.36 3.07
N GLN A 49 -3.79 -10.02 2.76
CA GLN A 49 -4.04 -10.63 1.44
C GLN A 49 -4.18 -9.57 0.35
N LEU A 50 -4.80 -8.42 0.68
CA LEU A 50 -5.00 -7.31 -0.27
C LEU A 50 -3.79 -6.38 -0.36
N ARG A 51 -2.92 -6.36 0.67
CA ARG A 51 -1.73 -5.52 0.82
C ARG A 51 -1.99 -4.03 0.62
N ARG A 52 -3.17 -3.57 1.05
CA ARG A 52 -3.60 -2.17 0.96
C ARG A 52 -4.64 -1.83 2.02
N MET A 53 -4.83 -0.54 2.23
CA MET A 53 -5.88 0.04 3.07
C MET A 53 -6.42 1.31 2.42
N SER A 54 -7.60 1.74 2.85
CA SER A 54 -8.22 2.96 2.31
C SER A 54 -9.01 3.74 3.35
N VAL A 55 -9.17 5.03 3.09
CA VAL A 55 -10.00 5.93 3.90
C VAL A 55 -10.93 6.71 2.98
N VAL A 56 -12.18 6.90 3.44
CA VAL A 56 -13.15 7.77 2.81
C VAL A 56 -13.22 9.06 3.61
N VAL A 57 -12.97 10.19 2.96
CA VAL A 57 -12.94 11.50 3.59
C VAL A 57 -13.88 12.48 2.89
N LYS A 58 -14.35 13.46 3.64
CA LYS A 58 -15.02 14.65 3.11
C LYS A 58 -14.18 15.88 3.46
N GLU A 59 -13.88 16.69 2.45
CA GLU A 59 -13.25 17.99 2.67
C GLU A 59 -14.27 18.94 3.31
N PHE A 60 -13.83 19.66 4.34
CA PHE A 60 -14.66 20.58 5.11
C PHE A 60 -13.98 21.95 5.13
N ASP A 61 -14.49 22.89 4.34
CA ASP A 61 -13.96 24.25 4.35
C ASP A 61 -14.68 25.11 5.42
N ASN A 62 -13.97 26.10 5.96
CA ASN A 62 -14.49 27.03 6.96
C ASN A 62 -15.57 27.96 6.39
N ASP A 63 -15.48 28.25 5.10
CA ASP A 63 -16.49 29.02 4.39
C ASP A 63 -17.62 28.10 3.96
N ILE A 64 -18.58 27.92 4.87
CA ILE A 64 -19.93 27.37 4.61
C ILE A 64 -20.73 28.26 3.61
N SER A 65 -20.07 29.16 2.89
CA SER A 65 -20.67 30.17 2.05
C SER A 65 -19.92 30.30 0.73
N LEU A 66 -20.60 29.78 -0.31
CA LEU A 66 -20.56 30.25 -1.70
C LEU A 66 -19.40 29.79 -2.62
N ASN A 67 -19.85 29.23 -3.77
CA ASN A 67 -19.21 29.13 -5.08
C ASN A 67 -18.52 27.78 -5.35
N ASN A 68 -18.96 26.87 -6.22
CA ASN A 68 -19.90 26.93 -7.33
C ASN A 68 -20.40 25.50 -7.61
N ASN A 69 -21.68 25.24 -7.43
CA ASN A 69 -22.42 24.34 -8.31
C ASN A 69 -23.89 24.72 -8.23
N ASN A 70 -24.36 25.33 -9.31
CA ASN A 70 -25.74 25.70 -9.55
C ASN A 70 -26.70 24.57 -9.13
N GLY A 71 -27.37 24.74 -7.99
CA GLY A 71 -28.60 24.02 -7.65
C GLY A 71 -28.53 22.51 -7.34
N LYS A 72 -27.44 21.79 -7.58
CA LYS A 72 -27.32 20.35 -7.28
C LYS A 72 -26.38 20.10 -6.09
N GLY A 73 -26.98 19.73 -4.95
CA GLY A 73 -26.24 19.34 -3.75
C GLY A 73 -25.73 17.92 -3.91
N ASN A 74 -24.56 17.77 -4.52
CA ASN A 74 -23.94 16.46 -4.69
C ASN A 74 -23.06 16.17 -3.49
N ASN A 75 -23.26 14.99 -2.89
CA ASN A 75 -22.38 14.50 -1.85
C ASN A 75 -21.10 13.98 -2.49
N GLU A 76 -20.08 14.84 -2.54
CA GLU A 76 -18.75 14.47 -2.98
C GLU A 76 -17.92 13.96 -1.78
N PHE A 77 -17.27 12.82 -2.01
CA PHE A 77 -16.33 12.17 -1.10
C PHE A 77 -15.04 11.86 -1.83
N LYS A 78 -13.94 11.88 -1.10
CA LYS A 78 -12.64 11.48 -1.62
C LYS A 78 -12.19 10.20 -0.94
N VAL A 79 -11.78 9.23 -1.74
CA VAL A 79 -11.15 8.00 -1.26
C VAL A 79 -9.66 8.12 -1.48
N TYR A 80 -8.89 7.82 -0.45
CA TYR A 80 -7.44 7.66 -0.54
C TYR A 80 -7.07 6.22 -0.23
N VAL A 81 -6.22 5.65 -1.06
CA VAL A 81 -5.75 4.26 -0.95
C VAL A 81 -4.23 4.27 -0.88
N LYS A 82 -3.67 3.51 0.07
CA LYS A 82 -2.23 3.25 0.14
C LYS A 82 -1.97 1.75 0.24
N GLY A 83 -0.91 1.29 -0.39
CA GLY A 83 -0.57 -0.13 -0.39
C GLY A 83 0.68 -0.47 -1.17
N ALA A 84 0.86 -1.78 -1.39
CA ALA A 84 1.96 -2.30 -2.18
C ALA A 84 1.88 -1.80 -3.64
N PRO A 85 2.99 -1.33 -4.24
CA PRO A 85 3.01 -0.80 -5.60
C PRO A 85 2.42 -1.73 -6.67
N GLU A 86 2.73 -3.02 -6.62
CA GLU A 86 2.24 -4.04 -7.54
C GLU A 86 0.74 -4.33 -7.39
N VAL A 87 0.15 -3.95 -6.24
CA VAL A 87 -1.30 -4.02 -6.03
C VAL A 87 -1.96 -2.76 -6.55
N LEU A 88 -1.40 -1.58 -6.25
CA LEU A 88 -1.95 -0.30 -6.67
C LEU A 88 -1.96 -0.17 -8.19
N GLU A 89 -0.95 -0.69 -8.88
CA GLU A 89 -0.92 -0.75 -10.35
C GLU A 89 -2.17 -1.41 -10.93
N LYS A 90 -2.69 -2.48 -10.28
CA LYS A 90 -3.85 -3.26 -10.76
C LYS A 90 -5.21 -2.60 -10.48
N VAL A 91 -5.28 -1.73 -9.47
CA VAL A 91 -6.53 -1.05 -9.07
C VAL A 91 -6.58 0.42 -9.51
N CYS A 92 -5.51 0.91 -10.12
CA CYS A 92 -5.45 2.23 -10.72
C CYS A 92 -5.83 2.15 -12.20
N LEU A 93 -6.40 3.26 -12.69
CA LEU A 93 -6.61 3.51 -14.11
C LEU A 93 -5.26 3.59 -14.82
N SER A 94 -5.07 2.77 -15.85
CA SER A 94 -3.79 2.63 -16.56
C SER A 94 -3.30 3.96 -17.15
N GLU A 95 -4.20 4.84 -17.58
CA GLU A 95 -3.90 6.16 -18.10
C GLU A 95 -3.33 7.14 -17.06
N THR A 96 -3.50 6.85 -15.77
CA THR A 96 -2.96 7.67 -14.67
C THR A 96 -1.58 7.20 -14.22
N LEU A 97 -1.16 6.01 -14.64
CA LEU A 97 0.16 5.48 -14.31
C LEU A 97 1.22 6.14 -15.21
N PRO A 98 2.34 6.59 -14.64
CA PRO A 98 3.45 7.12 -15.43
C PRO A 98 4.07 5.99 -16.28
N VAL A 99 4.55 6.34 -17.48
CA VAL A 99 5.15 5.37 -18.42
C VAL A 99 6.33 4.60 -17.81
N ASN A 100 7.06 5.24 -16.89
CA ASN A 100 8.22 4.69 -16.19
C ASN A 100 7.88 4.12 -14.80
N TYR A 101 6.61 3.79 -14.50
CA TYR A 101 6.18 3.26 -13.20
C TYR A 101 7.04 2.07 -12.71
N ASN A 102 7.14 1.04 -13.56
CA ASN A 102 7.85 -0.20 -13.24
C ASN A 102 9.37 0.00 -13.16
N GLU A 103 9.93 0.86 -14.00
CA GLU A 103 11.35 1.22 -13.95
C GLU A 103 11.69 1.92 -12.62
N LEU A 104 10.86 2.88 -12.20
CA LEU A 104 11.06 3.62 -10.96
C LEU A 104 10.86 2.73 -9.73
N LEU A 105 9.86 1.86 -9.75
CA LEU A 105 9.63 0.86 -8.71
C LEU A 105 10.83 -0.08 -8.58
N HIS A 106 11.33 -0.61 -9.70
CA HIS A 106 12.51 -1.47 -9.72
C HIS A 106 13.73 -0.74 -9.18
N HIS A 107 13.96 0.51 -9.61
CA HIS A 107 15.09 1.32 -9.13
C HIS A 107 15.09 1.48 -7.61
N TYR A 108 13.95 1.83 -7.00
CA TYR A 108 13.89 2.02 -5.55
C TYR A 108 13.96 0.70 -4.77
N THR A 109 13.26 -0.34 -5.22
CA THR A 109 13.24 -1.62 -4.51
C THR A 109 14.57 -2.36 -4.60
N HIS A 110 15.27 -2.27 -5.74
CA HIS A 110 16.60 -2.85 -5.92
C HIS A 110 17.65 -2.19 -5.01
N ASN A 111 17.48 -0.89 -4.71
CA ASN A 111 18.32 -0.16 -3.77
C ASN A 111 17.89 -0.31 -2.30
N GLY A 112 16.95 -1.23 -2.00
CA GLY A 112 16.53 -1.52 -0.63
C GLY A 112 15.57 -0.51 -0.01
N TYR A 113 15.03 0.42 -0.79
CA TYR A 113 14.00 1.33 -0.29
C TYR A 113 12.66 0.63 -0.15
N ARG A 114 11.92 0.98 0.90
CA ARG A 114 10.52 0.58 1.05
C ARG A 114 9.64 1.57 0.29
N VAL A 115 8.90 1.07 -0.68
CA VAL A 115 8.03 1.86 -1.56
C VAL A 115 6.56 1.61 -1.20
N ILE A 116 5.80 2.67 -0.97
CA ILE A 116 4.35 2.62 -0.81
C ILE A 116 3.72 3.42 -1.95
N ALA A 117 2.76 2.83 -2.66
CA ALA A 117 1.98 3.53 -3.67
C ALA A 117 0.74 4.17 -3.06
N CYS A 118 0.42 5.37 -3.52
CA CYS A 118 -0.77 6.10 -3.15
C CYS A 118 -1.62 6.42 -4.37
N ALA A 119 -2.92 6.29 -4.21
CA ALA A 119 -3.89 6.61 -5.25
C ALA A 119 -5.15 7.23 -4.61
N SER A 120 -5.97 7.88 -5.42
CA SER A 120 -7.24 8.43 -4.94
C SER A 120 -8.31 8.39 -6.00
N LYS A 121 -9.56 8.49 -5.55
CA LYS A 121 -10.68 8.80 -6.42
C LYS A 121 -11.71 9.66 -5.72
N THR A 122 -12.53 10.31 -6.53
CA THR A 122 -13.69 11.05 -6.06
C THR A 122 -14.95 10.25 -6.33
N ILE A 123 -15.76 10.05 -5.30
CA ILE A 123 -17.10 9.45 -5.42
C ILE A 123 -18.11 10.58 -5.30
N VAL A 124 -18.90 10.77 -6.35
CA VAL A 124 -19.99 11.75 -6.38
C VAL A 124 -21.31 11.00 -6.27
N HIS A 125 -22.00 11.16 -5.14
CA HIS A 125 -23.33 10.61 -4.96
C HIS A 125 -24.40 11.64 -5.30
N ASN A 126 -25.09 11.42 -6.43
CA ASN A 126 -26.26 12.16 -6.87
C ASN A 126 -27.52 11.47 -6.30
N GLY A 127 -27.71 11.53 -4.98
CA GLY A 127 -28.83 10.83 -4.34
C GLY A 127 -30.19 11.39 -4.76
N ASN A 128 -31.19 10.50 -4.82
CA ASN A 128 -32.62 10.85 -4.90
C ASN A 128 -33.19 11.32 -3.53
N SER A 129 -32.33 11.55 -2.53
CA SER A 129 -32.77 11.93 -1.20
C SER A 129 -33.20 13.40 -1.19
N ASN A 130 -34.35 13.67 -0.56
CA ASN A 130 -34.85 15.04 -0.36
C ASN A 130 -33.95 15.90 0.55
N HIS A 131 -32.79 15.37 0.99
CA HIS A 131 -31.91 15.98 1.98
C HIS A 131 -30.47 15.97 1.47
N LYS A 132 -30.00 17.14 1.02
CA LYS A 132 -28.66 17.37 0.45
C LYS A 132 -27.49 16.99 1.37
N ASN A 133 -27.74 16.79 2.66
CA ASN A 133 -26.73 16.56 3.69
C ASN A 133 -26.83 15.18 4.36
N ASP A 134 -27.57 14.25 3.76
CA ASP A 134 -27.64 12.87 4.28
C ASP A 134 -26.42 12.06 3.80
N LEU A 135 -25.59 11.61 4.76
CA LEU A 135 -24.38 10.83 4.50
C LEU A 135 -24.60 9.32 4.75
N SER A 136 -25.86 8.85 4.75
CA SER A 136 -26.18 7.42 4.89
C SER A 136 -25.46 6.51 3.87
N ILE A 137 -25.17 7.03 2.68
CA ILE A 137 -24.44 6.33 1.60
C ILE A 137 -23.07 5.77 2.06
N ILE A 138 -22.43 6.36 3.08
CA ILE A 138 -21.12 5.88 3.56
C ILE A 138 -21.17 4.42 4.05
N ASN A 139 -22.29 3.98 4.60
CA ASN A 139 -22.44 2.58 5.01
C ASN A 139 -22.58 1.62 3.82
N GLU A 140 -23.14 2.09 2.71
CA GLU A 140 -23.36 1.31 1.49
C GLU A 140 -22.07 1.17 0.66
N LEU A 141 -21.11 2.09 0.82
CA LEU A 141 -19.82 2.00 0.13
C LEU A 141 -19.08 0.70 0.53
N SER A 142 -18.91 -0.20 -0.44
CA SER A 142 -18.09 -1.39 -0.27
C SER A 142 -16.60 -1.06 -0.40
N ARG A 143 -15.72 -1.98 0.04
CA ARG A 143 -14.28 -1.80 -0.15
C ARG A 143 -13.93 -1.85 -1.64
N GLU A 144 -14.56 -2.77 -2.37
CA GLU A 144 -14.37 -3.00 -3.79
C GLU A 144 -14.72 -1.74 -4.59
N ASP A 145 -15.82 -1.07 -4.23
CA ASP A 145 -16.21 0.22 -4.81
C ASP A 145 -15.31 1.37 -4.40
N CYS A 146 -14.48 1.24 -3.36
CA CYS A 146 -13.56 2.29 -2.93
C CYS A 146 -12.14 2.06 -3.46
N GLU A 147 -11.75 0.82 -3.70
CA GLU A 147 -10.39 0.40 -4.06
C GLU A 147 -10.30 -0.09 -5.52
N SER A 148 -10.97 0.61 -6.43
CA SER A 148 -11.07 0.35 -7.88
C SER A 148 -11.03 1.66 -8.67
N ASP A 149 -10.61 1.62 -9.94
CA ASP A 149 -10.61 2.77 -10.86
C ASP A 149 -9.97 4.03 -10.24
N LEU A 150 -8.86 3.84 -9.53
CA LEU A 150 -8.18 4.90 -8.82
C LEU A 150 -7.26 5.70 -9.75
N SER A 151 -7.08 6.99 -9.46
CA SER A 151 -6.02 7.78 -10.07
C SER A 151 -4.75 7.68 -9.24
N PHE A 152 -3.66 7.21 -9.85
CA PHE A 152 -2.36 7.14 -9.19
C PHE A 152 -1.87 8.54 -8.81
N LEU A 153 -1.39 8.69 -7.58
CA LEU A 153 -0.88 9.97 -7.07
C LEU A 153 0.64 10.01 -6.99
N GLY A 154 1.27 8.87 -6.64
CA GLY A 154 2.72 8.81 -6.48
C GLY A 154 3.18 7.73 -5.52
N PHE A 155 4.50 7.64 -5.39
CA PHE A 155 5.17 6.80 -4.41
C PHE A 155 5.59 7.60 -3.18
N ILE A 156 5.57 6.93 -2.03
CA ILE A 156 6.24 7.35 -0.81
C ILE A 156 7.42 6.40 -0.61
N ILE A 157 8.62 6.96 -0.54
CA ILE A 157 9.88 6.22 -0.44
C ILE A 157 10.41 6.33 0.98
N PHE A 158 10.67 5.20 1.61
CA PHE A 158 11.31 5.12 2.92
C PHE A 158 12.66 4.42 2.80
N GLU A 159 13.67 5.00 3.43
CA GLU A 159 14.99 4.39 3.58
C GLU A 159 15.04 3.62 4.90
N ASN A 160 15.28 2.31 4.81
CA ASN A 160 15.47 1.46 5.98
C ASN A 160 16.92 1.54 6.45
N LYS A 161 17.28 2.62 7.15
CA LYS A 161 18.65 2.78 7.67
C LYS A 161 18.95 1.72 8.72
N LEU A 162 20.04 0.99 8.52
CA LEU A 162 20.60 0.12 9.54
C LEU A 162 21.00 0.94 10.77
N LYS A 163 20.85 0.36 11.96
CA LYS A 163 21.46 0.95 13.16
C LYS A 163 22.97 0.84 13.02
N ASN A 164 23.70 1.86 13.48
CA ASN A 164 25.17 1.89 13.40
C ASN A 164 25.85 0.64 14.00
N SER A 165 25.22 0.02 15.00
CA SER A 165 25.73 -1.19 15.67
C SER A 165 25.32 -2.50 15.00
N THR A 166 24.45 -2.50 13.99
CA THR A 166 23.88 -3.73 13.41
C THR A 166 24.97 -4.65 12.87
N LYS A 167 25.90 -4.10 12.06
CA LYS A 167 26.99 -4.88 11.46
C LYS A 167 27.91 -5.49 12.52
N SER A 168 28.36 -4.67 13.48
CA SER A 168 29.27 -5.14 14.54
C SER A 168 28.64 -6.25 15.37
N SER A 169 27.35 -6.12 15.73
CA SER A 169 26.65 -7.15 16.50
C SER A 169 26.46 -8.44 15.71
N LEU A 170 26.13 -8.37 14.42
CA LEU A 170 25.99 -9.56 13.59
C LEU A 170 27.31 -10.30 13.39
N ASN A 171 28.42 -9.56 13.23
CA ASN A 171 29.75 -10.13 13.11
C ASN A 171 30.17 -10.83 14.40
N GLU A 172 29.94 -10.23 15.57
CA GLU A 172 30.24 -10.86 16.86
C GLU A 172 29.44 -12.17 17.07
N LEU A 173 28.16 -12.18 16.69
CA LEU A 173 27.33 -13.39 16.71
C LEU A 173 27.86 -14.45 15.75
N SER A 174 28.27 -14.05 14.55
CA SER A 174 28.84 -14.96 13.55
C SER A 174 30.18 -15.55 14.01
N ASP A 175 31.05 -14.75 14.62
CA ASP A 175 32.33 -15.18 15.20
C ASP A 175 32.12 -16.18 16.35
N ALA A 176 31.03 -16.02 17.11
CA ALA A 176 30.59 -16.96 18.13
C ALA A 176 29.88 -18.21 17.57
N GLN A 177 29.85 -18.40 16.25
CA GLN A 177 29.16 -19.50 15.56
C GLN A 177 27.65 -19.55 15.80
N ILE A 178 27.03 -18.40 16.09
CA ILE A 178 25.59 -18.26 16.22
C ILE A 178 25.00 -17.95 14.85
N ARG A 179 24.02 -18.77 14.42
CA ARG A 179 23.35 -18.59 13.14
C ARG A 179 22.44 -17.36 13.16
N ASN A 180 22.70 -16.41 12.28
CA ASN A 180 21.87 -15.22 12.08
C ASN A 180 20.77 -15.49 11.05
N ILE A 181 19.49 -15.22 11.39
CA ILE A 181 18.33 -15.39 10.49
C ILE A 181 17.49 -14.11 10.51
N MET A 182 17.08 -13.63 9.34
CA MET A 182 16.18 -12.49 9.19
C MET A 182 14.76 -12.98 8.89
N CYS A 183 13.79 -12.51 9.67
CA CYS A 183 12.37 -12.71 9.40
C CYS A 183 11.71 -11.33 9.27
N THR A 184 11.21 -11.01 8.08
CA THR A 184 10.59 -9.71 7.76
C THR A 184 9.35 -9.89 6.89
N GLY A 185 8.42 -8.93 6.97
CA GLY A 185 7.24 -8.84 6.10
C GLY A 185 7.41 -7.84 4.95
N ASP A 186 8.63 -7.35 4.72
CA ASP A 186 8.94 -6.48 3.59
C ASP A 186 8.99 -7.25 2.26
N ASN A 187 9.03 -6.49 1.16
CA ASN A 187 9.28 -7.05 -0.16
C ASN A 187 10.61 -7.82 -0.18
N VAL A 188 10.64 -8.95 -0.90
CA VAL A 188 11.82 -9.83 -0.99
C VAL A 188 13.09 -9.08 -1.42
N LEU A 189 12.99 -8.13 -2.36
CA LEU A 189 14.13 -7.33 -2.82
C LEU A 189 14.67 -6.41 -1.73
N THR A 190 13.78 -5.80 -0.95
CA THR A 190 14.15 -5.00 0.22
C THR A 190 14.86 -5.86 1.27
N ALA A 191 14.33 -7.06 1.56
CA ALA A 191 14.94 -7.98 2.51
C ALA A 191 16.35 -8.41 2.06
N ILE A 192 16.51 -8.74 0.79
CA ILE A 192 17.81 -9.09 0.20
C ILE A 192 18.79 -7.91 0.32
N SER A 193 18.35 -6.70 -0.03
CA SER A 193 19.20 -5.50 0.05
C SER A 193 19.68 -5.25 1.48
N VAL A 194 18.77 -5.28 2.46
CA VAL A 194 19.11 -5.09 3.88
C VAL A 194 20.05 -6.19 4.37
N ALA A 195 19.80 -7.45 3.99
CA ALA A 195 20.64 -8.59 4.39
C ALA A 195 22.06 -8.51 3.82
N LYS A 196 22.23 -7.98 2.61
CA LYS A 196 23.55 -7.69 2.01
C LYS A 196 24.20 -6.49 2.69
N GLU A 197 23.45 -5.42 2.91
CA GLU A 197 23.95 -4.20 3.54
C GLU A 197 24.48 -4.46 4.95
N CYS A 198 23.80 -5.31 5.73
CA CYS A 198 24.21 -5.68 7.09
C CYS A 198 25.19 -6.86 7.17
N GLU A 199 25.69 -7.35 6.04
CA GLU A 199 26.66 -8.45 5.94
C GLU A 199 26.15 -9.80 6.50
N MET A 200 24.83 -9.97 6.66
CA MET A 200 24.22 -11.27 6.96
C MET A 200 24.43 -12.27 5.83
N ILE A 201 24.45 -11.79 4.58
CA ILE A 201 24.82 -12.55 3.41
C ILE A 201 25.84 -11.78 2.58
N GLN A 202 26.74 -12.48 1.90
CA GLN A 202 27.76 -11.85 1.07
C GLN A 202 27.13 -11.14 -0.15
N PRO A 203 27.68 -10.02 -0.64
CA PRO A 203 27.13 -9.28 -1.78
C PRO A 203 26.99 -10.11 -3.06
N ASP A 204 27.92 -11.04 -3.28
CA ASP A 204 28.02 -11.97 -4.41
C ASP A 204 27.31 -13.32 -4.16
N CYS A 205 26.70 -13.50 -2.98
CA CYS A 205 25.97 -14.70 -2.65
C CYS A 205 24.77 -14.90 -3.59
N LYS A 206 24.62 -16.12 -4.10
CA LYS A 206 23.42 -16.53 -4.84
C LYS A 206 22.23 -16.56 -3.91
N VAL A 207 21.16 -15.88 -4.29
CA VAL A 207 19.89 -15.86 -3.55
C VAL A 207 18.90 -16.76 -4.26
N TYR A 208 18.28 -17.66 -3.51
CA TYR A 208 17.22 -18.53 -4.01
C TYR A 208 15.87 -18.02 -3.48
N ILE A 209 14.94 -17.74 -4.39
CA ILE A 209 13.60 -17.28 -4.05
C ILE A 209 12.64 -18.44 -4.38
N PRO A 210 11.98 -19.04 -3.37
CA PRO A 210 10.99 -20.07 -3.64
C PRO A 210 9.73 -19.45 -4.25
N GLU A 211 9.26 -20.02 -5.35
CA GLU A 211 7.97 -19.70 -5.96
C GLU A 211 7.02 -20.89 -5.78
N PHE A 212 5.77 -20.60 -5.42
CA PHE A 212 4.73 -21.62 -5.42
C PHE A 212 4.22 -21.77 -6.85
N ILE A 213 4.39 -22.96 -7.43
CA ILE A 213 3.80 -23.32 -8.72
C ILE A 213 2.41 -23.87 -8.42
N ASP A 214 1.36 -23.18 -8.87
CA ASP A 214 0.01 -23.75 -8.84
C ASP A 214 -0.03 -24.94 -9.81
N ASP A 215 -0.44 -26.11 -9.32
CA ASP A 215 -0.49 -27.42 -10.02
C ASP A 215 -1.28 -27.44 -11.35
N SER A 216 -1.87 -26.32 -11.76
CA SER A 216 -2.62 -26.16 -13.02
C SER A 216 -1.74 -26.02 -14.28
N THR A 217 -0.41 -26.01 -14.16
CA THR A 217 0.52 -25.77 -15.29
C THR A 217 1.56 -26.86 -15.55
N PHE A 218 1.43 -28.03 -14.92
CA PHE A 218 2.23 -29.21 -15.31
C PHE A 218 1.73 -29.80 -16.63
N ASP A 219 2.06 -29.15 -17.75
CA ASP A 219 2.08 -29.81 -19.04
C ASP A 219 3.30 -30.74 -19.08
N ALA A 220 3.04 -32.04 -19.06
CA ALA A 220 4.01 -33.13 -19.01
C ALA A 220 4.80 -33.31 -20.32
N ASN A 221 5.43 -32.25 -20.85
CA ASN A 221 6.25 -32.32 -22.06
C ASN A 221 7.43 -31.32 -22.04
N GLU A 222 8.37 -31.45 -21.11
CA GLU A 222 9.77 -31.10 -21.40
C GLU A 222 10.70 -32.19 -20.83
N GLN A 223 11.02 -33.14 -21.69
CA GLN A 223 12.17 -34.03 -21.52
C GLN A 223 13.46 -33.22 -21.72
N GLU A 224 14.45 -33.53 -20.87
CA GLU A 224 15.89 -33.27 -21.02
C GLU A 224 16.38 -31.82 -20.91
N ARG A 225 16.74 -31.39 -19.68
CA ARG A 225 17.95 -30.56 -19.44
C ARG A 225 18.70 -31.00 -18.17
N ASP A 226 19.97 -31.31 -18.40
CA ASP A 226 21.03 -31.82 -17.51
C ASP A 226 20.82 -31.78 -15.99
N THR A 227 20.73 -32.98 -15.42
CA THR A 227 20.83 -33.27 -13.99
C THR A 227 22.29 -33.25 -13.54
N ALA A 228 22.68 -32.27 -12.73
CA ALA A 228 23.83 -32.42 -11.84
C ALA A 228 23.34 -33.15 -10.57
N GLN A 229 23.62 -34.45 -10.49
CA GLN A 229 23.30 -35.30 -9.35
C GLN A 229 24.06 -34.84 -8.10
N GLY A 230 23.33 -34.38 -7.09
CA GLY A 230 23.74 -34.35 -5.69
C GLY A 230 22.67 -35.05 -4.88
N THR A 231 22.93 -36.28 -4.45
CA THR A 231 22.03 -37.05 -3.60
C THR A 231 22.24 -36.65 -2.15
N ASP A 232 21.23 -36.04 -1.53
CA ASP A 232 20.91 -36.25 -0.12
C ASP A 232 19.39 -36.04 0.03
N GLY A 233 18.74 -37.05 0.60
CA GLY A 233 17.28 -37.17 0.59
C GLY A 233 16.60 -36.29 1.62
N ASP A 234 15.71 -35.43 1.15
CA ASP A 234 14.38 -35.20 1.74
C ASP A 234 13.49 -34.47 0.70
N ASN A 235 12.22 -34.88 0.64
CA ASN A 235 11.09 -34.42 -0.17
C ASN A 235 11.32 -33.44 -1.34
N GLY A 236 11.00 -33.93 -2.55
CA GLY A 236 11.09 -33.22 -3.82
C GLY A 236 10.32 -31.90 -3.86
N ALA A 237 11.09 -30.81 -3.95
CA ALA A 237 10.70 -29.58 -4.60
C ALA A 237 11.61 -29.41 -5.82
N GLU A 238 11.04 -29.26 -7.01
CA GLU A 238 11.81 -28.88 -8.20
C GLU A 238 12.21 -27.40 -8.09
N TYR A 239 13.51 -27.13 -8.15
CA TYR A 239 14.05 -25.77 -8.11
C TYR A 239 14.26 -25.27 -9.54
N SER A 240 13.60 -24.17 -9.92
CA SER A 240 13.99 -23.44 -11.14
C SER A 240 14.99 -22.34 -10.78
N VAL A 241 16.05 -22.22 -11.59
CA VAL A 241 17.11 -21.24 -11.40
C VAL A 241 16.68 -19.92 -12.04
N ALA A 242 16.27 -18.95 -11.23
CA ALA A 242 16.16 -17.56 -11.67
C ALA A 242 17.45 -16.83 -11.27
N ASP A 243 18.25 -16.45 -12.26
CA ASP A 243 19.28 -15.42 -12.09
C ASP A 243 18.59 -14.12 -11.64
N ILE A 244 19.19 -13.33 -10.76
CA ILE A 244 18.58 -12.08 -10.24
C ILE A 244 18.36 -11.08 -11.40
N SER A 245 19.12 -11.23 -12.48
CA SER A 245 18.93 -10.52 -13.76
C SER A 245 17.70 -10.98 -14.58
N SER A 246 17.12 -12.12 -14.23
CA SER A 246 16.04 -12.81 -14.96
C SER A 246 14.67 -12.75 -14.28
N ILE A 247 14.56 -12.08 -13.13
CA ILE A 247 13.27 -11.80 -12.48
C ILE A 247 12.49 -10.82 -13.36
N ARG A 248 11.70 -11.37 -14.29
CA ARG A 248 10.70 -10.62 -15.02
C ARG A 248 9.40 -10.67 -14.23
N TYR A 249 8.89 -9.49 -13.86
CA TYR A 249 7.49 -9.36 -13.49
C TYR A 249 6.65 -9.84 -14.68
N LYS A 250 5.88 -10.93 -14.49
CA LYS A 250 4.75 -11.19 -15.39
C LYS A 250 3.68 -10.13 -15.11
N PRO A 251 3.08 -9.53 -16.15
CA PRO A 251 2.01 -8.53 -16.01
C PRO A 251 0.79 -9.10 -15.25
#